data_AF-A0A317ZRR8-F1
#
_entry.id   AF-A0A317ZRR8-F1
#
_cell.length_a   1.000
_cell.length_b   1.000
_cell.length_c   1.000
_cell.angle_alpha   90.00
_cell.angle_beta   90.00
_cell.angle_gamma   90.00
#
_symmetry.space_group_name_H-M   'P 1'
#
loop_
_entity.id
_entity.type
_entity.pdbx_description
1 polymer ?
#
loop_
_entity_poly.entity_id
_entity_poly.type
_entity_poly.pdbx_seq_one_letter_code
_entity_poly.pdbx_strand_id
1 'polypeptide(L)'
;MALTPEDVVNKRFQSTKFREGYDQDEVDDFLDEVVVELRRLTQENEDLKSRLSGGETAAPVAAAPAQVAEPVNTPEPVAEPVAAVVPAPVAVAPVTEVDETAGTTNLLQLARRLHEEHVKEGAEKRDALIAEGHATAARVIAESEAKQRAQINVLDQERSVLENKIEGLRNFEREYREKLKSYIEGQLRDLDSTPVGAGAGKDSGNSPKASFQGFGA
;
A
#
# COMPACT_ATOMS: atom_id res chain seq x y z
N MET A 1 24.28 -19.74 -4.67
CA MET A 1 23.15 -20.35 -3.95
C MET A 1 22.29 -19.20 -3.47
N ALA A 2 21.24 -18.87 -4.23
CA ALA A 2 20.38 -17.73 -3.93
C ALA A 2 19.28 -18.19 -2.97
N LEU A 3 18.98 -17.38 -1.96
CA LEU A 3 17.82 -17.57 -1.10
C LEU A 3 16.57 -17.44 -1.97
N THR A 4 15.64 -18.38 -1.86
CA THR A 4 14.33 -18.24 -2.48
C THR A 4 13.38 -17.51 -1.52
N PRO A 5 12.34 -16.82 -2.03
CA PRO A 5 11.29 -16.24 -1.18
C PRO A 5 10.70 -17.25 -0.20
N GLU A 6 10.55 -18.50 -0.63
CA GLU A 6 10.00 -19.58 0.19
C GLU A 6 10.97 -20.02 1.31
N ASP A 7 12.29 -19.85 1.13
CA ASP A 7 13.27 -20.15 2.18
C ASP A 7 13.22 -19.14 3.33
N VAL A 8 12.82 -17.90 3.04
CA VAL A 8 12.69 -16.83 4.04
C VAL A 8 11.45 -17.05 4.89
N VAL A 9 10.30 -17.35 4.27
CA VAL A 9 9.04 -17.63 4.97
C VAL A 9 9.15 -18.86 5.88
N ASN A 10 9.86 -19.90 5.42
CA ASN A 10 10.02 -21.13 6.19
C ASN A 10 11.13 -21.05 7.27
N LYS A 11 11.83 -19.91 7.38
CA LYS A 11 12.96 -19.76 8.30
C LYS A 11 12.46 -19.62 9.74
N ARG A 12 12.87 -20.56 10.60
CA ARG A 12 12.62 -20.47 12.05
C ARG A 12 13.91 -20.12 12.80
N PHE A 13 13.86 -19.05 13.57
CA PHE A 13 14.96 -18.62 14.44
C PHE A 13 14.81 -19.24 15.84
N GLN A 14 15.95 -19.41 16.54
CA GLN A 14 15.96 -19.92 17.91
C GLN A 14 15.71 -18.77 18.90
N SER A 15 14.78 -18.93 19.83
CA SER A 15 14.48 -17.90 20.84
C SER A 15 15.59 -17.81 21.90
N THR A 16 16.17 -16.62 22.07
CA THR A 16 17.23 -16.36 23.06
C THR A 16 16.63 -15.87 24.39
N LYS A 17 16.59 -16.74 25.41
CA LYS A 17 15.99 -16.42 26.73
C LYS A 17 16.93 -15.72 27.72
N PHE A 18 18.24 -15.74 27.47
CA PHE A 18 19.27 -15.27 28.41
C PHE A 18 20.14 -14.14 27.85
N ARG A 19 19.81 -13.62 26.67
CA ARG A 19 20.50 -12.52 26.01
C ARG A 19 19.47 -11.59 25.40
N GLU A 20 19.81 -10.30 25.30
CA GLU A 20 19.06 -9.35 24.51
C GLU A 20 18.98 -9.89 23.08
N GLY A 21 17.74 -10.15 22.64
CA GLY A 21 17.42 -10.63 21.31
C GLY A 21 16.58 -9.58 20.59
N TYR A 22 16.45 -9.74 19.28
CA TYR A 22 15.50 -8.97 18.49
C TYR A 22 14.06 -9.32 18.92
N ASP A 23 13.16 -8.35 18.81
CA ASP A 23 11.74 -8.60 19.00
C ASP A 23 11.24 -9.52 17.88
N GLN A 24 10.45 -10.52 18.24
CA GLN A 24 9.96 -11.50 17.28
C GLN A 24 9.02 -10.84 16.28
N ASP A 25 8.13 -9.96 16.73
CA ASP A 25 7.13 -9.33 15.87
C ASP A 25 7.81 -8.37 14.88
N GLU A 26 8.82 -7.59 15.32
CA GLU A 26 9.60 -6.70 14.44
C GLU A 26 10.41 -7.46 13.40
N VAL A 27 10.96 -8.63 13.78
CA VAL A 27 11.66 -9.51 12.84
C VAL A 27 10.69 -10.10 11.84
N ASP A 28 9.51 -10.56 12.27
CA ASP A 28 8.50 -11.12 11.38
C ASP A 28 7.98 -10.06 10.38
N ASP A 29 7.71 -8.82 10.81
CA ASP A 29 7.33 -7.69 9.94
C ASP A 29 8.41 -7.37 8.90
N PHE A 30 9.68 -7.34 9.29
CA PHE A 30 10.79 -7.10 8.37
C PHE A 30 10.97 -8.23 7.36
N LEU A 31 10.76 -9.48 7.78
CA LEU A 31 10.86 -10.62 6.87
C LEU A 31 9.74 -10.63 5.82
N ASP A 32 8.54 -10.16 6.16
CA ASP A 32 7.45 -9.98 5.20
C ASP A 32 7.82 -8.97 4.11
N GLU A 33 8.43 -7.83 4.47
CA GLU A 33 8.92 -6.84 3.51
C GLU A 33 10.01 -7.43 2.58
N VAL A 34 10.97 -8.16 3.16
CA VAL A 34 12.04 -8.81 2.41
C VAL A 34 11.49 -9.86 1.42
N VAL A 35 10.45 -10.61 1.79
CA VAL A 35 9.82 -11.59 0.88
C VAL A 35 9.16 -10.91 -0.31
N VAL A 36 8.49 -9.79 -0.09
CA VAL A 36 7.87 -8.99 -1.16
C VAL A 36 8.93 -8.48 -2.13
N GLU A 37 10.02 -7.90 -1.62
CA GLU A 37 11.10 -7.41 -2.46
C GLU A 37 11.82 -8.54 -3.21
N LEU A 38 12.06 -9.68 -2.56
CA LEU A 38 12.74 -10.81 -3.18
C LEU A 38 11.91 -11.42 -4.30
N ARG A 39 10.58 -11.47 -4.16
CA ARG A 39 9.67 -11.84 -5.26
C ARG A 39 9.73 -10.83 -6.40
N ARG A 40 9.69 -9.53 -6.10
CA ARG A 40 9.82 -8.45 -7.08
C ARG A 40 11.12 -8.56 -7.88
N LEU A 41 12.25 -8.72 -7.19
CA LEU A 41 13.57 -8.84 -7.81
C LEU A 41 13.71 -10.13 -8.62
N THR A 42 13.11 -11.23 -8.16
CA THR A 42 13.15 -12.51 -8.90
C THR A 42 12.38 -12.37 -10.21
N GLN A 43 11.17 -11.79 -10.15
CA GLN A 43 10.36 -11.51 -11.33
C GLN A 43 11.07 -10.53 -12.29
N GLU A 44 11.64 -9.44 -11.78
CA GLU A 44 12.39 -8.48 -12.59
C GLU A 44 13.61 -9.14 -13.26
N ASN A 45 14.32 -10.02 -12.55
CA ASN A 45 15.43 -10.77 -13.14
C ASN A 45 14.96 -11.77 -14.20
N GLU A 46 13.83 -12.44 -14.00
CA GLU A 46 13.22 -13.32 -14.99
C GLU A 46 12.78 -12.55 -16.24
N ASP A 47 12.14 -11.39 -16.05
CA ASP A 47 11.75 -10.49 -17.14
C ASP A 47 12.97 -10.00 -17.92
N LEU A 48 14.03 -9.57 -17.23
CA LEU A 48 15.28 -9.14 -17.87
C LEU A 48 15.97 -10.29 -18.62
N LYS A 49 16.02 -11.49 -18.03
CA LYS A 49 16.55 -12.69 -18.70
C LYS A 49 15.70 -13.09 -19.91
N SER A 50 14.38 -12.95 -19.84
CA SER A 50 13.48 -13.21 -20.97
C SER A 50 13.71 -12.21 -22.11
N ARG A 51 13.95 -10.93 -21.78
CA ARG A 51 14.29 -9.89 -22.77
C ARG A 51 15.66 -10.12 -23.40
N LEU A 52 16.64 -10.55 -22.61
CA LEU A 52 17.97 -10.88 -23.12
C LEU A 52 17.94 -12.13 -23.99
N SER A 53 17.30 -13.22 -23.56
CA SER A 53 17.18 -14.45 -24.36
C SER A 53 16.28 -14.30 -25.60
N GLY A 54 15.23 -13.48 -25.51
CA GLY A 54 14.40 -13.08 -26.65
C GLY A 54 15.15 -12.17 -27.64
N GLY A 55 16.07 -11.35 -27.15
CA GLY A 55 17.02 -10.60 -27.99
C GLY A 55 18.14 -11.46 -28.58
N GLU A 56 18.56 -12.51 -27.87
CA GLU A 56 19.64 -13.42 -28.26
C GLU A 56 19.20 -14.46 -29.31
N THR A 57 17.91 -14.79 -29.37
CA THR A 57 17.32 -15.59 -30.46
C THR A 57 16.98 -14.79 -31.72
N ALA A 58 17.07 -13.46 -31.66
CA ALA A 58 16.85 -12.54 -32.78
C ALA A 58 18.17 -11.96 -33.36
N ALA A 59 19.32 -12.60 -33.10
CA ALA A 59 20.58 -12.18 -33.71
C ALA A 59 21.52 -13.36 -34.03
N PRO A 60 21.77 -13.59 -35.33
CA PRO A 60 23.12 -13.88 -35.78
C PRO A 60 23.48 -12.91 -36.89
N VAL A 61 24.11 -11.78 -36.55
CA VAL A 61 25.31 -11.25 -37.21
C VAL A 61 25.68 -9.91 -36.57
N ALA A 62 26.69 -9.95 -35.70
CA ALA A 62 27.87 -9.07 -35.69
C ALA A 62 28.47 -8.98 -34.28
N ALA A 63 29.36 -9.92 -33.96
CA ALA A 63 30.37 -9.75 -32.90
C ALA A 63 31.42 -8.74 -33.40
N ALA A 64 31.61 -7.60 -32.72
CA ALA A 64 32.64 -7.34 -31.68
C ALA A 64 33.99 -6.86 -32.28
N PRO A 65 34.82 -5.99 -31.62
CA PRO A 65 35.26 -6.17 -30.23
C PRO A 65 35.39 -4.91 -29.35
N ALA A 66 35.65 -5.18 -28.08
CA ALA A 66 35.90 -4.26 -26.97
C ALA A 66 37.15 -3.36 -27.13
N GLN A 67 37.11 -2.17 -26.50
CA GLN A 67 38.25 -1.59 -25.77
C GLN A 67 37.84 -0.41 -24.86
N VAL A 68 38.66 -0.24 -23.83
CA VAL A 68 38.60 0.61 -22.64
C VAL A 68 38.84 2.10 -22.96
N ALA A 69 38.21 3.03 -22.22
CA ALA A 69 38.73 4.33 -21.73
C ALA A 69 37.72 5.50 -21.82
N GLU A 70 37.62 6.28 -20.72
CA GLU A 70 37.11 7.66 -20.67
C GLU A 70 37.91 8.61 -21.59
N PRO A 71 37.60 9.92 -21.65
CA PRO A 71 36.42 10.63 -22.14
C PRO A 71 36.79 11.48 -23.38
N VAL A 72 35.90 12.39 -23.82
CA VAL A 72 36.13 13.47 -24.81
C VAL A 72 35.94 13.09 -26.29
N ASN A 73 34.84 13.56 -26.92
CA ASN A 73 34.87 13.86 -28.36
C ASN A 73 33.77 14.85 -28.84
N THR A 74 34.25 15.95 -29.42
CA THR A 74 33.69 16.72 -30.54
C THR A 74 34.80 16.67 -31.62
N PRO A 75 34.55 16.84 -32.94
CA PRO A 75 33.57 16.27 -33.87
C PRO A 75 34.25 15.60 -35.11
N GLU A 76 33.50 14.84 -35.92
CA GLU A 76 33.67 14.57 -37.39
C GLU A 76 35.06 14.15 -37.97
N PRO A 77 35.21 13.79 -39.26
CA PRO A 77 34.45 12.94 -40.18
C PRO A 77 35.39 11.85 -40.82
N VAL A 78 34.91 11.21 -41.91
CA VAL A 78 35.67 10.68 -43.08
C VAL A 78 35.64 9.15 -43.32
N ALA A 79 34.88 8.82 -44.37
CA ALA A 79 35.13 7.90 -45.49
C ALA A 79 35.11 6.36 -45.34
N GLU A 80 34.08 5.77 -45.97
CA GLU A 80 34.11 4.83 -47.13
C GLU A 80 35.50 4.41 -47.67
N PRO A 81 35.71 3.19 -48.25
CA PRO A 81 34.86 2.55 -49.28
C PRO A 81 34.83 0.98 -49.16
N VAL A 82 34.29 0.10 -50.02
CA VAL A 82 34.16 -0.01 -51.48
C VAL A 82 33.18 -1.16 -51.83
N ALA A 83 32.53 -1.02 -53.00
CA ALA A 83 32.18 -2.04 -54.01
C ALA A 83 31.07 -3.09 -53.75
N ALA A 84 30.26 -3.54 -54.71
CA ALA A 84 29.88 -3.07 -56.06
C ALA A 84 28.80 -4.05 -56.59
N VAL A 85 27.78 -3.56 -57.31
CA VAL A 85 27.08 -4.34 -58.35
C VAL A 85 26.78 -3.42 -59.55
N VAL A 86 27.01 -4.01 -60.73
CA VAL A 86 27.16 -3.48 -62.09
C VAL A 86 25.86 -2.91 -62.74
N PRO A 87 25.99 -2.15 -63.86
CA PRO A 87 25.02 -1.18 -64.38
C PRO A 87 24.23 -1.65 -65.62
N ALA A 88 23.08 -1.00 -65.90
CA ALA A 88 22.53 -0.81 -67.24
C ALA A 88 21.40 0.26 -67.25
N PRO A 89 21.15 0.96 -68.37
CA PRO A 89 20.79 2.39 -68.37
C PRO A 89 19.41 2.69 -68.97
N VAL A 90 18.63 3.65 -68.44
CA VAL A 90 17.56 4.31 -69.22
C VAL A 90 17.31 5.77 -68.78
N ALA A 91 17.60 6.67 -69.72
CA ALA A 91 16.96 7.96 -70.05
C ALA A 91 16.68 9.01 -68.96
N VAL A 92 17.46 10.09 -69.03
CA VAL A 92 17.01 11.45 -68.72
C VAL A 92 16.05 11.90 -69.82
N ALA A 93 14.82 12.22 -69.45
CA ALA A 93 13.86 12.93 -70.30
C ALA A 93 13.44 14.23 -69.59
N PRO A 94 13.17 15.31 -70.35
CA PRO A 94 13.15 16.67 -69.84
C PRO A 94 11.87 16.97 -69.05
N VAL A 95 12.03 17.75 -67.98
CA VAL A 95 10.95 18.49 -67.31
C VAL A 95 10.15 19.25 -68.36
N THR A 96 8.88 18.90 -68.48
CA THR A 96 7.90 19.66 -69.25
C THR A 96 7.17 20.58 -68.27
N GLU A 97 7.57 21.84 -68.27
CA GLU A 97 6.88 22.93 -67.58
C GLU A 97 5.51 23.18 -68.24
N VAL A 98 4.47 22.44 -67.86
CA VAL A 98 3.07 22.84 -68.11
C VAL A 98 2.17 22.28 -66.98
N ASP A 99 1.74 23.15 -66.05
CA ASP A 99 0.64 22.98 -65.07
C ASP A 99 0.86 22.22 -63.72
N GLU A 100 2.06 22.26 -63.13
CA GLU A 100 2.33 21.68 -61.78
C GLU A 100 1.94 22.58 -60.59
N THR A 101 1.78 23.89 -60.80
CA THR A 101 1.49 24.87 -59.74
C THR A 101 0.05 24.76 -59.21
N ALA A 102 -0.90 24.35 -60.06
CA ALA A 102 -2.29 24.10 -59.67
C ALA A 102 -2.45 22.82 -58.84
N GLY A 103 -1.76 21.73 -59.22
CA GLY A 103 -1.76 20.46 -58.49
C GLY A 103 -1.10 20.54 -57.11
N THR A 104 0.02 21.26 -57.00
CA THR A 104 0.70 21.52 -55.72
C THR A 104 -0.15 22.39 -54.78
N THR A 105 -0.88 23.37 -55.31
CA THR A 105 -1.80 24.19 -54.51
C THR A 105 -2.96 23.36 -53.95
N ASN A 106 -3.56 22.48 -54.76
CA ASN A 106 -4.63 21.59 -54.31
C ASN A 106 -4.12 20.57 -53.27
N LEU A 107 -2.93 20.00 -53.48
CA LEU A 107 -2.29 19.10 -52.52
C LEU A 107 -2.01 19.78 -51.18
N LEU A 108 -1.52 21.03 -51.19
CA LEU A 108 -1.29 21.81 -49.97
C LEU A 108 -2.61 22.13 -49.23
N GLN A 109 -3.70 22.38 -49.97
CA GLN A 109 -5.02 22.58 -49.36
C GLN A 109 -5.55 21.28 -48.73
N LEU A 110 -5.37 20.14 -49.39
CA LEU A 110 -5.74 18.84 -48.83
C LEU A 110 -4.90 18.50 -47.59
N ALA A 111 -3.58 18.72 -47.65
CA ALA A 111 -2.67 18.50 -46.53
C ALA A 111 -3.02 19.38 -45.32
N ARG A 112 -3.39 20.66 -45.53
CA ARG A 112 -3.86 21.55 -44.46
C ARG A 112 -5.16 21.06 -43.84
N ARG A 113 -6.15 20.66 -44.65
CA ARG A 113 -7.42 20.12 -44.14
C ARG A 113 -7.22 18.86 -43.32
N LEU A 114 -6.41 17.92 -43.82
CA LEU A 114 -6.07 16.69 -43.09
C LEU A 114 -5.34 17.00 -41.77
N HIS A 115 -4.43 17.97 -41.78
CA HIS A 115 -3.75 18.39 -40.58
C HIS A 115 -4.72 19.04 -39.57
N GLU A 116 -5.58 19.95 -40.01
CA GLU A 116 -6.62 20.56 -39.18
C GLU A 116 -7.56 19.50 -38.57
N GLU A 117 -7.92 18.48 -39.34
CA GLU A 117 -8.71 17.34 -38.88
C GLU A 117 -7.96 16.54 -37.80
N HIS A 118 -6.71 16.17 -38.04
CA HIS A 118 -5.90 15.47 -37.03
C HIS A 118 -5.65 16.31 -35.77
N VAL A 119 -5.47 17.64 -35.91
CA VAL A 119 -5.34 18.54 -34.77
C VAL A 119 -6.64 18.58 -33.97
N LYS A 120 -7.79 18.62 -34.64
CA LYS A 120 -9.09 18.59 -33.99
C LYS A 120 -9.33 17.25 -33.27
N GLU A 121 -9.06 16.12 -33.94
CA GLU A 121 -9.14 14.80 -33.31
C GLU A 121 -8.19 14.67 -32.12
N GLY A 122 -6.97 15.21 -32.23
CA GLY A 122 -6.00 15.23 -31.15
C GLY A 122 -6.48 16.07 -29.96
N ALA A 123 -7.10 17.22 -30.22
CA ALA A 123 -7.69 18.06 -29.20
C ALA A 123 -8.87 17.37 -28.51
N GLU A 124 -9.78 16.76 -29.27
CA GLU A 124 -10.93 16.02 -28.72
C GLU A 124 -10.47 14.81 -27.88
N LYS A 125 -9.48 14.04 -28.35
CA LYS A 125 -8.92 12.92 -27.59
C LYS A 125 -8.23 13.38 -26.30
N ARG A 126 -7.46 14.47 -26.35
CA ARG A 126 -6.84 15.07 -25.16
C ARG A 126 -7.91 15.49 -24.15
N ASP A 127 -8.94 16.20 -24.61
CA ASP A 127 -9.97 16.73 -23.73
C ASP A 127 -10.81 15.59 -23.13
N ALA A 128 -11.07 14.52 -23.89
CA ALA A 128 -11.69 13.30 -23.39
C ALA A 128 -10.85 12.60 -22.31
N LEU A 129 -9.53 12.46 -22.52
CA LEU A 129 -8.62 11.88 -21.54
C LEU A 129 -8.53 12.73 -20.26
N ILE A 130 -8.52 14.06 -20.40
CA ILE A 130 -8.55 14.98 -19.26
C ILE A 130 -9.86 14.82 -18.48
N ALA A 131 -11.00 14.75 -19.17
CA ALA A 131 -12.30 14.54 -18.54
C ALA A 131 -12.39 13.19 -17.81
N GLU A 132 -11.85 12.12 -18.41
CA GLU A 132 -11.76 10.80 -17.77
C GLU A 132 -10.84 10.83 -16.54
N GLY A 133 -9.67 11.47 -16.65
CA GLY A 133 -8.74 11.66 -15.54
C GLY A 133 -9.39 12.42 -14.37
N HIS A 134 -10.14 13.49 -14.66
CA HIS A 134 -10.88 14.22 -13.62
C HIS A 134 -12.03 13.40 -13.03
N ALA A 135 -12.75 12.63 -13.84
CA ALA A 135 -13.84 11.77 -13.37
C ALA A 135 -13.33 10.65 -12.45
N THR A 136 -12.21 10.03 -12.80
CA THR A 136 -11.58 8.98 -11.97
C THR A 136 -11.01 9.57 -10.68
N ALA A 137 -10.33 10.72 -10.74
CA ALA A 137 -9.85 11.42 -9.55
C ALA A 137 -11.00 11.80 -8.61
N ALA A 138 -12.09 12.37 -9.13
CA ALA A 138 -13.27 12.71 -8.35
C ALA A 138 -13.90 11.48 -7.69
N ARG A 139 -13.94 10.34 -8.40
CA ARG A 139 -14.43 9.07 -7.86
C ARG A 139 -13.57 8.57 -6.68
N VAL A 140 -12.25 8.58 -6.83
CA VAL A 140 -11.32 8.13 -5.78
C VAL A 140 -11.41 9.03 -4.54
N ILE A 141 -11.52 10.34 -4.73
CA ILE A 141 -11.69 11.30 -3.63
C ILE A 141 -13.01 11.04 -2.91
N ALA A 142 -14.12 10.92 -3.65
CA ALA A 142 -15.42 10.65 -3.05
C ALA A 142 -15.46 9.32 -2.27
N GLU A 143 -14.83 8.27 -2.80
CA GLU A 143 -14.71 6.98 -2.11
C GLU A 143 -13.86 7.09 -0.84
N SER A 144 -12.74 7.82 -0.90
CA SER A 144 -11.83 8.04 0.24
C SER A 144 -12.51 8.84 1.34
N GLU A 145 -13.21 9.92 0.98
CA GLU A 145 -14.01 10.71 1.93
C GLU A 145 -15.14 9.88 2.56
N ALA A 146 -15.81 9.03 1.77
CA ALA A 146 -16.84 8.14 2.28
C ALA A 146 -16.27 7.13 3.29
N LYS A 147 -15.11 6.51 2.98
CA LYS A 147 -14.39 5.61 3.88
C LYS A 147 -13.95 6.33 5.17
N GLN A 148 -13.41 7.54 5.05
CA GLN A 148 -13.00 8.34 6.19
C GLN A 148 -14.19 8.67 7.10
N ARG A 149 -15.32 9.11 6.53
CA ARG A 149 -16.54 9.39 7.30
C ARG A 149 -17.07 8.13 7.98
N ALA A 150 -17.04 6.98 7.31
CA ALA A 150 -17.44 5.71 7.90
C ALA A 150 -16.55 5.32 9.09
N GLN A 151 -15.23 5.47 8.96
CA GLN A 151 -14.28 5.19 10.05
C GLN A 151 -14.50 6.11 11.24
N ILE A 152 -14.70 7.41 11.01
CA ILE A 152 -15.01 8.37 12.08
C ILE A 152 -16.29 7.96 12.82
N ASN A 153 -17.34 7.59 12.09
CA ASN A 153 -18.59 7.14 12.72
C ASN A 153 -18.39 5.87 13.59
N VAL A 154 -17.56 4.92 13.15
CA VAL A 154 -17.23 3.73 13.95
C VAL A 154 -16.47 4.12 15.22
N LEU A 155 -15.44 4.97 15.09
CA LEU A 155 -14.67 5.45 16.24
C LEU A 155 -15.54 6.24 17.23
N ASP A 156 -16.49 7.05 16.75
CA ASP A 156 -17.42 7.78 17.60
C ASP A 156 -18.38 6.84 18.37
N GLN A 157 -18.83 5.76 17.72
CA GLN A 157 -19.64 4.72 18.38
C GLN A 157 -18.83 3.99 19.46
N GLU A 158 -17.61 3.56 19.14
CA GLU A 158 -16.71 2.91 20.10
C GLU A 158 -16.39 3.83 21.27
N ARG A 159 -16.09 5.10 20.99
CA ARG A 159 -15.87 6.13 22.01
C ARG A 159 -17.07 6.26 22.93
N SER A 160 -18.30 6.37 22.38
CA SER A 160 -19.51 6.48 23.20
C SER A 160 -19.74 5.24 24.07
N VAL A 161 -19.48 4.04 23.55
CA VAL A 161 -19.57 2.79 24.34
C VAL A 161 -18.56 2.78 25.49
N LEU A 162 -17.31 3.18 25.23
CA LEU A 162 -16.28 3.29 26.26
C LEU A 162 -16.62 4.35 27.30
N GLU A 163 -17.13 5.51 26.89
CA GLU A 163 -17.58 6.58 27.79
C GLU A 163 -18.70 6.09 28.73
N ASN A 164 -19.72 5.42 28.18
CA ASN A 164 -20.79 4.81 28.98
C ASN A 164 -20.27 3.75 29.97
N LYS A 165 -19.29 2.94 29.55
CA LYS A 165 -18.68 1.92 30.42
C LYS A 165 -17.86 2.56 31.55
N ILE A 166 -17.13 3.64 31.27
CA ILE A 166 -16.41 4.40 32.30
C ILE A 166 -17.38 5.01 33.30
N GLU A 167 -18.49 5.60 32.84
CA GLU A 167 -19.52 6.15 33.73
C GLU A 167 -20.16 5.05 34.59
N GLY A 168 -20.50 3.91 33.99
CA GLY A 168 -21.00 2.73 34.70
C GLY A 168 -20.03 2.24 35.78
N LEU A 169 -18.74 2.14 35.48
CA LEU A 169 -17.72 1.74 36.46
C LEU A 169 -17.55 2.77 37.60
N ARG A 170 -17.64 4.07 37.29
CA ARG A 170 -17.59 5.13 38.33
C ARG A 170 -18.81 5.09 39.25
N ASN A 171 -20.01 4.83 38.69
CA ASN A 171 -21.22 4.63 39.48
C ASN A 171 -21.10 3.37 40.36
N PHE A 172 -20.68 2.25 39.77
CA PHE A 172 -20.44 1.01 40.50
C PHE A 172 -19.44 1.20 41.64
N GLU A 173 -18.33 1.90 41.41
CA GLU A 173 -17.34 2.18 42.45
C GLU A 173 -17.95 3.01 43.60
N ARG A 174 -18.70 4.07 43.29
CA ARG A 174 -19.37 4.90 44.30
C ARG A 174 -20.34 4.07 45.13
N GLU A 175 -21.23 3.34 44.48
CA GLU A 175 -22.20 2.48 45.15
C GLU A 175 -21.52 1.37 45.97
N TYR A 176 -20.44 0.78 45.46
CA TYR A 176 -19.69 -0.25 46.15
C TYR A 176 -19.01 0.30 47.41
N ARG A 177 -18.42 1.50 47.34
CA ARG A 177 -17.85 2.19 48.50
C ARG A 177 -18.92 2.53 49.54
N GLU A 178 -20.08 3.01 49.12
CA GLU A 178 -21.21 3.29 50.02
C GLU A 178 -21.72 2.01 50.69
N LYS A 179 -21.89 0.92 49.93
CA LYS A 179 -22.28 -0.39 50.46
C LYS A 179 -21.26 -0.91 51.46
N LEU A 180 -19.97 -0.87 51.15
CA LEU A 180 -18.90 -1.26 52.08
C LEU A 180 -18.92 -0.42 53.36
N LYS A 181 -19.09 0.90 53.24
CA LYS A 181 -19.18 1.80 54.40
C LYS A 181 -20.38 1.43 55.27
N SER A 182 -21.56 1.27 54.69
CA SER A 182 -22.78 0.89 55.42
C SER A 182 -22.66 -0.48 56.10
N TYR A 183 -21.98 -1.44 55.44
CA TYR A 183 -21.73 -2.77 56.00
C TYR A 183 -20.80 -2.70 57.22
N ILE A 184 -19.69 -1.97 57.11
CA ILE A 184 -18.75 -1.79 58.21
C ILE A 184 -19.41 -1.02 59.37
N GLU A 185 -20.16 0.04 59.09
CA GLU A 185 -20.91 0.79 60.11
C GLU A 185 -21.97 -0.08 60.80
N GLY A 186 -22.65 -0.96 60.05
CA GLY A 186 -23.56 -1.96 60.60
C GLY A 186 -22.86 -2.94 61.54
N GLN A 187 -21.74 -3.52 61.11
CA GLN A 187 -20.95 -4.42 61.96
C GLN A 187 -20.43 -3.74 63.22
N LEU A 188 -19.97 -2.49 63.13
CA LEU A 188 -19.54 -1.70 64.30
C LEU A 188 -20.71 -1.46 65.26
N ARG A 189 -21.88 -1.09 64.74
CA ARG A 189 -23.08 -0.87 65.56
C ARG A 189 -23.55 -2.15 66.24
N ASP A 190 -23.48 -3.29 65.57
CA ASP A 190 -23.78 -4.59 66.16
C ASP A 190 -22.82 -4.92 67.30
N LEU A 191 -21.52 -4.68 67.11
CA LEU A 191 -20.50 -4.84 68.15
C LEU A 191 -20.71 -3.89 69.34
N ASP A 192 -21.03 -2.62 69.11
CA ASP A 192 -21.34 -1.66 70.17
C ASP A 192 -22.63 -2.01 70.91
N SER A 193 -23.63 -2.53 70.19
CA SER A 193 -24.90 -2.99 70.75
C SER A 193 -24.80 -4.33 71.47
N THR A 194 -23.70 -5.06 71.26
CA THR A 194 -23.34 -6.26 72.01
C THR A 194 -22.47 -5.82 73.18
N PRO A 195 -23.03 -5.37 74.32
CA PRO A 195 -22.22 -4.90 75.43
C PRO A 195 -21.25 -6.01 75.86
N VAL A 196 -19.96 -5.66 75.91
CA VAL A 196 -18.83 -6.49 76.37
C VAL A 196 -18.98 -6.96 77.85
N GLY A 197 -20.15 -6.78 78.47
CA GLY A 197 -20.47 -7.17 79.84
C GLY A 197 -21.76 -7.98 80.03
N ALA A 198 -22.53 -8.32 79.00
CA ALA A 198 -23.78 -9.09 79.15
C ALA A 198 -23.68 -10.48 78.51
N GLY A 199 -22.76 -11.29 79.00
CA GLY A 199 -22.49 -12.65 78.50
C GLY A 199 -22.17 -13.65 79.60
N ALA A 200 -22.73 -13.46 80.80
CA ALA A 200 -22.86 -14.50 81.81
C ALA A 200 -24.35 -14.81 82.01
N GLY A 201 -24.91 -15.67 81.15
CA GLY A 201 -26.18 -16.34 81.40
C GLY A 201 -27.25 -16.22 80.32
N LYS A 202 -27.65 -17.41 79.82
CA LYS A 202 -28.87 -17.78 79.08
C LYS A 202 -28.87 -17.68 77.55
N ASP A 203 -28.66 -18.84 76.94
CA ASP A 203 -29.51 -19.50 75.93
C ASP A 203 -30.61 -18.64 75.25
N SER A 204 -30.50 -18.48 73.92
CA SER A 204 -31.52 -18.98 72.99
C SER A 204 -31.05 -18.75 71.55
N GLY A 205 -31.03 -19.83 70.77
CA GLY A 205 -30.64 -19.81 69.37
C GLY A 205 -31.63 -19.03 68.51
N ASN A 206 -31.12 -18.07 67.74
CA ASN A 206 -31.54 -17.75 66.37
C ASN A 206 -30.69 -16.58 65.87
N SER A 207 -29.48 -16.86 65.39
CA SER A 207 -28.73 -15.89 64.59
C SER A 207 -29.14 -16.09 63.12
N PRO A 208 -29.68 -15.07 62.42
CA PRO A 208 -29.90 -15.21 60.98
C PRO A 208 -28.51 -15.39 60.34
N LYS A 209 -28.30 -16.51 59.66
CA LYS A 209 -27.12 -16.69 58.81
C LYS A 209 -27.13 -15.54 57.80
N ALA A 210 -26.14 -14.66 57.87
CA ALA A 210 -25.86 -13.70 56.82
C ALA A 210 -25.60 -14.50 55.54
N SER A 211 -26.64 -14.63 54.71
CA SER A 211 -26.53 -15.22 53.39
C SER A 211 -25.70 -14.24 52.56
N PHE A 212 -24.41 -14.53 52.46
CA PHE A 212 -23.54 -13.99 51.43
C PHE A 212 -24.05 -14.55 50.09
N GLN A 213 -25.09 -13.91 49.57
CA GLN A 213 -25.58 -14.16 48.22
C GLN A 213 -24.49 -13.64 47.29
N GLY A 214 -23.89 -14.55 46.52
CA GLY A 214 -22.73 -14.29 45.67
C GLY A 214 -22.90 -13.01 44.85
N PHE A 215 -21.89 -12.14 44.96
CA PHE A 215 -21.66 -11.04 44.03
C PHE A 215 -21.33 -11.65 42.66
N GLY A 216 -22.31 -11.69 41.75
CA GLY A 216 -22.04 -12.09 40.37
C GLY A 216 -23.29 -12.44 39.56
N ALA A 217 -23.86 -11.44 38.90
CA ALA A 217 -24.46 -11.54 37.56
C ALA A 217 -24.22 -10.20 36.84
#